data_AF-A0A397F8U5-F1
#
_entry.id   AF-A0A397F8U5-F1
#
_cell.length_a   1.000
_cell.length_b   1.000
_cell.length_c   1.000
_cell.angle_alpha   90.00
_cell.angle_beta   90.00
_cell.angle_gamma   90.00
#
_symmetry.space_group_name_H-M   'P 1'
#
loop_
_entity.id
_entity.type
_entity.pdbx_description
1 polymer ?
#
loop_
_entity_poly.entity_id
_entity_poly.type
_entity_poly.pdbx_seq_one_letter_code
_entity_poly.pdbx_strand_id
1 'polypeptide(L)'
;MKSVVAFGVVALAGAVSAAPCDISAVLGNLIPLAADPNLVTCSTDSGYNFLVSGASGIPPTTDQVTKLSSSTACKTLYANLGGIVSKISPSCTLGGVETSTFATLSIPDALTAIFTAIKSSN
;
A
#
# COMPACT_ATOMS: atom_id res chain seq x y z
N MET A 1 -49.12 -30.61 -1.55
CA MET A 1 -48.91 -29.20 -1.94
C MET A 1 -48.33 -28.46 -0.75
N LYS A 2 -47.33 -27.58 -0.98
CA LYS A 2 -46.75 -26.58 -0.05
C LYS A 2 -45.79 -27.16 1.02
N SER A 3 -44.53 -26.78 1.18
CA SER A 3 -43.53 -26.02 0.41
C SER A 3 -42.18 -26.37 1.06
N VAL A 4 -41.23 -26.88 0.30
CA VAL A 4 -39.80 -26.83 0.65
C VAL A 4 -39.22 -25.63 -0.08
N VAL A 5 -38.42 -24.83 0.62
CA VAL A 5 -37.07 -24.37 0.23
C VAL A 5 -36.61 -23.41 1.32
N ALA A 6 -35.49 -23.79 1.91
CA ALA A 6 -34.76 -23.07 2.92
C ALA A 6 -34.53 -21.61 2.50
N PHE A 7 -34.73 -20.69 3.44
CA PHE A 7 -34.10 -19.39 3.39
C PHE A 7 -32.60 -19.61 3.54
N GLY A 8 -31.95 -19.93 2.42
CA GLY A 8 -30.54 -19.71 2.25
C GLY A 8 -30.34 -18.22 2.48
N VAL A 9 -29.79 -17.87 3.63
CA VAL A 9 -29.10 -16.60 3.79
C VAL A 9 -27.95 -16.68 2.79
N VAL A 10 -28.22 -16.29 1.54
CA VAL A 10 -27.19 -15.79 0.67
C VAL A 10 -26.69 -14.59 1.44
N ALA A 11 -25.61 -14.80 2.20
CA ALA A 11 -24.74 -13.71 2.56
C ALA A 11 -24.44 -13.07 1.21
N LEU A 12 -25.10 -11.94 0.96
CA LEU A 12 -24.53 -10.97 0.05
C LEU A 12 -23.18 -10.68 0.70
N ALA A 13 -22.16 -11.41 0.28
CA ALA A 13 -20.85 -10.83 0.08
C ALA A 13 -21.11 -9.69 -0.90
N GLY A 14 -21.71 -8.59 -0.39
CA GLY A 14 -21.49 -7.31 -0.98
C GLY A 14 -20.00 -7.24 -1.16
N ALA A 15 -19.56 -6.75 -2.30
CA ALA A 15 -18.26 -6.13 -2.35
C ALA A 15 -18.26 -5.10 -1.22
N VAL A 16 -17.81 -5.53 -0.03
CA VAL A 16 -17.37 -4.61 1.00
C VAL A 16 -16.15 -4.05 0.33
N SER A 17 -16.35 -2.96 -0.43
CA SER A 17 -15.26 -2.10 -0.81
C SER A 17 -14.53 -1.86 0.49
N ALA A 18 -13.35 -2.46 0.64
CA ALA A 18 -12.63 -2.44 1.89
C ALA A 18 -12.54 -0.97 2.30
N ALA A 19 -12.97 -0.63 3.52
CA ALA A 19 -13.04 0.76 3.93
C ALA A 19 -11.69 1.44 3.66
N PRO A 20 -11.65 2.74 3.28
CA PRO A 20 -10.37 3.41 3.08
C PRO A 20 -9.52 3.23 4.33
N CYS A 21 -8.25 2.85 4.14
CA CYS A 21 -7.36 2.63 5.26
C CYS A 21 -7.22 3.91 6.07
N ASP A 22 -7.23 3.79 7.39
CA ASP A 22 -6.80 4.87 8.26
C ASP A 22 -5.30 5.09 8.04
N ILE A 23 -4.95 6.19 7.38
CA ILE A 23 -3.56 6.45 6.99
C ILE A 23 -2.67 6.61 8.22
N SER A 24 -3.19 7.07 9.36
CA SER A 24 -2.43 7.14 10.61
C SER A 24 -2.06 5.74 11.10
N ALA A 25 -2.99 4.79 11.05
CA ALA A 25 -2.73 3.39 11.39
C ALA A 25 -1.77 2.72 10.40
N VAL A 26 -1.89 3.00 9.09
CA VAL A 26 -0.93 2.48 8.09
C VAL A 26 0.46 3.03 8.37
N LEU A 27 0.61 4.35 8.49
CA LEU A 27 1.89 5.00 8.79
C LEU A 27 2.49 4.47 10.09
N GLY A 28 1.66 4.20 11.11
CA GLY A 28 2.08 3.54 12.35
C GLY A 28 2.67 2.15 12.14
N ASN A 29 2.09 1.35 11.23
CA ASN A 29 2.65 0.05 10.86
C ASN A 29 3.92 0.16 10.00
N LEU A 30 4.12 1.29 9.31
CA LEU A 30 5.31 1.56 8.49
C LEU A 30 6.50 2.12 9.28
N ILE A 31 6.35 2.43 10.57
CA ILE A 31 7.45 2.84 11.46
C ILE A 31 8.69 1.94 11.35
N PRO A 32 8.61 0.59 11.42
CA PRO A 32 9.78 -0.27 11.26
C PRO A 32 10.45 -0.13 9.89
N LEU A 33 9.72 0.29 8.86
CA LEU A 33 10.26 0.52 7.54
C LEU A 33 11.15 1.77 7.47
N ALA A 34 10.91 2.76 8.34
CA ALA A 34 11.80 3.92 8.48
C ALA A 34 13.18 3.55 9.05
N ALA A 35 13.26 2.43 9.78
CA ALA A 35 14.51 1.85 10.28
C ALA A 35 15.11 0.81 9.33
N ASP A 36 14.45 0.52 8.19
CA ASP A 36 14.93 -0.47 7.23
C ASP A 36 16.21 0.04 6.54
N PRO A 37 17.31 -0.73 6.56
CA PRO A 37 18.57 -0.31 5.95
C PRO A 37 18.45 -0.09 4.43
N ASN A 38 17.50 -0.77 3.78
CA ASN A 38 17.23 -0.59 2.35
C ASN A 38 16.59 0.76 2.05
N LEU A 39 16.02 1.48 3.03
CA LEU A 39 15.43 2.80 2.81
C LEU A 39 16.49 3.82 2.40
N VAL A 40 17.64 3.83 3.09
CA VAL A 40 18.76 4.74 2.77
C VAL A 40 19.39 4.37 1.43
N THR A 41 19.62 3.07 1.19
CA THR A 41 20.18 2.59 -0.08
C THR A 41 19.24 2.87 -1.25
N CYS A 42 17.94 2.61 -1.07
CA CYS A 42 16.92 2.89 -2.07
C CYS A 42 16.82 4.39 -2.38
N SER A 43 16.86 5.24 -1.36
CA SER A 43 16.85 6.70 -1.55
C SER A 43 18.08 7.18 -2.33
N THR A 44 19.24 6.58 -2.05
CA THR A 44 20.49 6.92 -2.73
C THR A 44 20.49 6.49 -4.20
N ASP A 45 20.03 5.27 -4.47
CA ASP A 45 20.02 4.69 -5.82
C ASP A 45 18.97 5.35 -6.73
N SER A 46 17.80 5.65 -6.16
CA SER A 46 16.72 6.35 -6.88
C SER A 46 16.89 7.85 -6.97
N GLY A 47 17.64 8.45 -6.04
CA GLY A 47 17.67 9.90 -5.84
C GLY A 47 16.34 10.47 -5.31
N TYR A 48 15.46 9.62 -4.75
CA TYR A 48 14.21 10.04 -4.13
C TYR A 48 14.29 9.95 -2.60
N ASN A 49 14.02 11.06 -1.91
CA ASN A 49 14.09 11.11 -0.46
C ASN A 49 12.73 10.81 0.17
N PHE A 50 12.53 9.56 0.60
CA PHE A 50 11.27 9.12 1.22
C PHE A 50 10.93 9.87 2.52
N LEU A 51 11.94 10.24 3.31
CA LEU A 51 11.73 10.91 4.60
C LEU A 51 11.34 12.38 4.43
N VAL A 52 11.82 13.03 3.38
CA VAL A 52 11.55 14.45 3.12
C VAL A 52 10.41 14.61 2.11
N SER A 53 10.58 14.07 0.91
CA SER A 53 9.61 14.19 -0.19
C SER A 53 8.38 13.34 0.08
N GLY A 54 8.55 12.11 0.57
CA GLY A 54 7.44 11.21 0.89
C GLY A 54 6.57 11.73 2.03
N ALA A 55 7.20 12.21 3.11
CA ALA A 55 6.48 12.85 4.22
C ALA A 55 5.76 14.14 3.82
N SER A 56 6.29 14.85 2.82
CA SER A 56 5.65 16.05 2.25
C SER A 56 4.55 15.72 1.23
N GLY A 57 4.29 14.44 0.95
CA GLY A 57 3.33 14.00 -0.06
C GLY A 57 3.75 14.29 -1.51
N ILE A 58 5.04 14.55 -1.76
CA ILE A 58 5.59 14.83 -3.08
C ILE A 58 5.95 13.50 -3.75
N PRO A 59 5.23 13.08 -4.81
CA PRO A 59 5.54 11.83 -5.47
C PRO A 59 6.90 11.88 -6.21
N PRO A 60 7.58 10.75 -6.38
CA PRO A 60 8.78 10.66 -7.22
C PRO A 60 8.48 10.99 -8.68
N THR A 61 9.45 11.58 -9.38
CA THR A 61 9.39 11.80 -10.82
C THR A 61 9.51 10.49 -11.61
N THR A 62 9.16 10.49 -12.89
CA THR A 62 9.25 9.30 -13.75
C THR A 62 10.66 8.68 -13.78
N ASP A 63 11.70 9.52 -13.83
CA ASP A 63 13.10 9.06 -13.73
C ASP A 63 13.39 8.39 -12.39
N GLN A 64 12.92 8.98 -11.28
CA GLN A 64 13.08 8.39 -9.95
C GLN A 64 12.32 7.07 -9.82
N VAL A 65 11.09 6.97 -10.34
CA VAL A 65 10.30 5.72 -10.37
C VAL A 65 11.01 4.64 -11.17
N THR A 66 11.65 5.00 -12.28
CA THR A 66 12.42 4.07 -13.10
C THR A 66 13.61 3.51 -12.31
N LYS A 67 14.34 4.38 -11.59
CA LYS A 67 15.45 3.96 -10.73
C LYS A 67 15.00 3.17 -9.51
N LEU A 68 13.89 3.55 -8.89
CA LEU A 68 13.24 2.78 -7.82
C LEU A 68 12.92 1.36 -8.32
N SER A 69 12.44 1.24 -9.56
CA SER A 69 12.09 -0.03 -10.18
C SER A 69 13.31 -0.85 -10.62
N SER A 70 14.47 -0.22 -10.86
CA SER A 70 15.72 -0.93 -11.18
C SER A 70 16.47 -1.39 -9.94
N SER A 71 16.35 -0.67 -8.82
CA SER A 71 17.11 -0.93 -7.59
C SER A 71 16.65 -2.17 -6.84
N THR A 72 17.57 -3.07 -6.52
CA THR A 72 17.28 -4.22 -5.65
C THR A 72 16.88 -3.79 -4.24
N ALA A 73 17.54 -2.78 -3.68
CA ALA A 73 17.22 -2.27 -2.34
C ALA A 73 15.79 -1.73 -2.29
N CYS A 74 15.36 -0.99 -3.32
CA CYS A 74 13.98 -0.52 -3.40
C CYS A 74 12.99 -1.67 -3.53
N LYS A 75 13.27 -2.68 -4.35
CA LYS A 75 12.41 -3.88 -4.44
C LYS A 75 12.23 -4.55 -3.08
N THR A 76 13.32 -4.70 -2.32
CA THR A 76 13.24 -5.25 -0.95
C THR A 76 12.44 -4.35 -0.02
N LEU A 77 12.65 -3.03 -0.07
CA LEU A 77 11.90 -2.07 0.73
C LEU A 77 10.39 -2.13 0.44
N TYR A 78 9.99 -2.17 -0.84
CA TYR A 78 8.59 -2.26 -1.25
C TYR A 78 7.99 -3.64 -0.95
N ALA A 79 8.76 -4.71 -1.02
CA ALA A 79 8.31 -6.03 -0.59
C ALA A 79 8.05 -6.07 0.92
N ASN A 80 8.94 -5.45 1.73
CA ASN A 80 8.74 -5.32 3.18
C ASN A 80 7.52 -4.45 3.49
N LEU A 81 7.38 -3.31 2.81
CA LEU A 81 6.20 -2.43 2.89
C LEU A 81 4.92 -3.22 2.57
N GLY A 82 4.89 -3.94 1.45
CA GLY A 82 3.74 -4.74 1.05
C GLY A 82 3.45 -5.88 2.01
N GLY A 83 4.48 -6.50 2.58
CA GLY A 83 4.34 -7.52 3.62
C GLY A 83 3.76 -6.98 4.93
N ILE A 84 4.02 -5.71 5.27
CA ILE A 84 3.41 -5.04 6.42
C ILE A 84 1.96 -4.65 6.09
N VAL A 85 1.75 -3.99 4.95
CA VAL A 85 0.43 -3.49 4.54
C VAL A 85 -0.56 -4.65 4.35
N SER A 86 -0.14 -5.75 3.74
CA SER A 86 -0.99 -6.95 3.58
C SER A 86 -1.38 -7.65 4.88
N LYS A 87 -0.69 -7.35 5.99
CA LYS A 87 -1.05 -7.84 7.32
C LYS A 87 -2.00 -6.92 8.08
N ILE A 88 -2.34 -5.76 7.54
CA ILE A 88 -3.32 -4.85 8.14
C ILE A 88 -4.67 -5.56 8.18
N SER A 89 -5.21 -5.73 9.38
CA SER A 89 -6.50 -6.37 9.63
C SER A 89 -7.37 -5.45 10.50
N PRO A 90 -8.64 -5.18 10.11
CA PRO A 90 -9.31 -5.64 8.89
C PRO A 90 -8.66 -5.10 7.60
N SER A 91 -8.79 -5.84 6.49
CA SER A 91 -8.30 -5.36 5.19
C SER A 91 -9.01 -4.05 4.82
N CYS A 92 -8.25 -3.14 4.24
CA CYS A 92 -8.72 -1.80 3.92
C CYS A 92 -8.22 -1.41 2.52
N THR A 93 -8.72 -0.32 1.97
CA THR A 93 -8.29 0.17 0.65
C THR A 93 -7.31 1.32 0.82
N LEU A 94 -6.06 1.14 0.40
CA LEU A 94 -5.02 2.16 0.36
C LEU A 94 -4.97 2.80 -1.03
N GLY A 95 -5.53 4.00 -1.17
CA GLY A 95 -5.50 4.75 -2.44
C GLY A 95 -6.17 4.01 -3.60
N GLY A 96 -7.23 3.25 -3.31
CA GLY A 96 -7.94 2.44 -4.29
C GLY A 96 -7.48 0.98 -4.38
N VAL A 97 -6.42 0.58 -3.67
CA VAL A 97 -5.91 -0.80 -3.69
C VAL A 97 -6.16 -1.53 -2.37
N GLU A 98 -6.69 -2.75 -2.43
CA GLU A 98 -6.89 -3.58 -1.25
C GLU A 98 -5.56 -4.00 -0.62
N THR A 99 -5.40 -3.77 0.68
CA THR A 99 -4.14 -4.03 1.40
C THR A 99 -3.66 -5.47 1.28
N SER A 100 -4.57 -6.44 1.27
CA SER A 100 -4.29 -7.88 1.08
C SER A 100 -3.50 -8.18 -0.21
N THR A 101 -3.73 -7.38 -1.26
CA THR A 101 -3.09 -7.53 -2.58
C THR A 101 -1.89 -6.61 -2.75
N PHE A 102 -1.65 -5.70 -1.81
CA PHE A 102 -0.61 -4.68 -1.92
C PHE A 102 0.79 -5.27 -2.14
N ALA A 103 1.09 -6.41 -1.51
CA ALA A 103 2.37 -7.12 -1.66
C ALA A 103 2.65 -7.62 -3.09
N THR A 104 1.62 -7.69 -3.94
CA THR A 104 1.73 -8.13 -5.33
C THR A 104 1.90 -6.98 -6.32
N LEU A 105 1.79 -5.74 -5.85
CA LEU A 105 1.88 -4.56 -6.71
C LEU A 105 3.31 -4.32 -7.19
N SER A 106 3.40 -3.84 -8.43
CA SER A 106 4.60 -3.20 -8.96
C SER A 106 4.96 -1.98 -8.08
N ILE A 107 6.25 -1.67 -7.97
CA ILE A 107 6.71 -0.41 -7.34
C ILE A 107 5.95 0.84 -7.84
N PRO A 108 5.74 1.06 -9.16
CA PRO A 108 4.98 2.22 -9.63
C PRO A 108 3.50 2.21 -9.19
N ASP A 109 2.87 1.04 -9.13
CA ASP A 109 1.47 0.91 -8.69
C ASP A 109 1.35 1.11 -7.18
N ALA A 110 2.28 0.54 -6.41
CA ALA A 110 2.38 0.72 -4.97
C ALA A 110 2.60 2.20 -4.61
N LEU A 111 3.51 2.89 -5.30
CA LEU A 111 3.73 4.33 -5.17
C LEU A 111 2.44 5.11 -5.45
N THR A 112 1.79 4.82 -6.57
CA THR A 112 0.55 5.49 -6.97
C THR A 112 -0.53 5.32 -5.91
N ALA A 113 -0.71 4.10 -5.39
CA ALA A 113 -1.65 3.81 -4.32
C ALA A 113 -1.32 4.60 -3.04
N ILE A 114 -0.06 4.61 -2.60
CA ILE A 114 0.38 5.36 -1.41
C ILE A 114 0.12 6.86 -1.56
N PHE A 115 0.56 7.47 -2.67
CA PHE A 115 0.38 8.91 -2.88
C PHE A 115 -1.08 9.30 -3.08
N THR A 116 -1.88 8.42 -3.70
CA THR A 116 -3.34 8.62 -3.78
C THR A 116 -3.97 8.59 -2.38
N ALA A 117 -3.52 7.68 -1.52
CA ALA A 117 -4.01 7.56 -0.15
C ALA A 117 -3.63 8.79 0.72
N ILE A 118 -2.39 9.25 0.61
CA ILE A 118 -1.90 10.48 1.27
C ILE A 118 -2.68 11.69 0.77
N LYS A 119 -2.85 11.84 -0.55
CA LYS A 119 -3.63 12.93 -1.16
C LYS A 119 -5.09 12.90 -0.76
N SER A 120 -5.68 11.73 -0.56
CA SER A 120 -7.08 11.60 -0.12
C SER A 120 -7.27 11.90 1.37
N SER A 121 -6.19 12.00 2.14
CA SER A 121 -6.20 12.26 3.59
C SER A 121 -5.81 13.68 3.97
N ASN A 122 -5.44 14.50 2.99
CA ASN A 122 -5.11 15.92 3.12
C ASN A 122 -6.17 16.75 2.39
#